data_AF-A0A1F8R1V7-F1
#
_entry.id   AF-A0A1F8R1V7-F1
#
_cell.length_a   1.000
_cell.length_b   1.000
_cell.length_c   1.000
_cell.angle_alpha   90.00
_cell.angle_beta   90.00
_cell.angle_gamma   90.00
#
_symmetry.space_group_name_H-M   'P 1'
#
loop_
_entity.id
_entity.type
_entity.pdbx_description
1 polymer ?
#
loop_
_entity_poly.entity_id
_entity_poly.type
_entity_poly.pdbx_seq_one_letter_code
_entity_poly.pdbx_strand_id
1 'polypeptide(L)'
;MTLTEYLRAQIDRRSHGSVRGFAAQAGIPHATLFRILKGVPLDHETYVKLARFLNVSVCFLMELGGLETGHSAEERQKMRMVYTPGLDQLIETSMSLSPESLEAVVSFAQFCRQREEQEQIARTQLRATPGS
;
A
#
# COMPACT_ATOMS: atom_id res chain seq x y z
N MET A 1 2.18 12.20 -9.14
CA MET A 1 0.79 11.78 -8.85
C MET A 1 0.46 12.24 -7.44
N THR A 2 -0.66 12.92 -7.24
CA THR A 2 -1.15 13.36 -5.92
C THR A 2 -2.13 12.35 -5.32
N LEU A 3 -2.42 12.46 -4.01
CA LEU A 3 -3.43 11.63 -3.35
C LEU A 3 -4.80 11.78 -4.00
N THR A 4 -5.18 13.00 -4.38
CA THR A 4 -6.45 13.29 -5.06
C THR A 4 -6.53 12.59 -6.41
N GLU A 5 -5.48 12.67 -7.23
CA GLU A 5 -5.41 12.00 -8.54
C GLU A 5 -5.50 10.47 -8.38
N TYR A 6 -4.74 9.93 -7.43
CA TYR A 6 -4.74 8.51 -7.14
C TYR A 6 -6.12 8.01 -6.70
N LEU A 7 -6.78 8.70 -5.76
CA LEU A 7 -8.10 8.33 -5.27
C LEU A 7 -9.17 8.43 -6.36
N ARG A 8 -9.12 9.44 -7.24
CA ARG A 8 -10.03 9.53 -8.40
C ARG A 8 -9.90 8.31 -9.30
N ALA A 9 -8.67 7.92 -9.65
CA ALA A 9 -8.43 6.73 -10.46
C ALA A 9 -8.94 5.43 -9.78
N GLN A 10 -8.83 5.32 -8.45
CA GLN A 10 -9.35 4.16 -7.72
C GLN A 10 -10.89 4.16 -7.63
N ILE A 11 -11.52 5.33 -7.48
CA ILE A 11 -12.99 5.47 -7.49
C ILE A 11 -13.56 5.03 -8.83
N ASP A 12 -12.93 5.45 -9.93
CA ASP A 12 -13.34 5.04 -11.28
C ASP A 12 -13.21 3.53 -11.49
N ARG A 13 -12.10 2.93 -11.03
CA ARG A 13 -11.83 1.49 -11.21
C ARG A 13 -12.66 0.58 -10.31
N ARG A 14 -12.83 0.92 -9.04
CA ARG A 14 -13.40 0.02 -8.01
C ARG A 14 -14.87 0.28 -7.72
N SER A 15 -15.36 1.48 -8.02
CA SER A 15 -16.72 1.89 -7.66
C SER A 15 -17.45 2.55 -8.83
N HIS A 16 -16.97 2.38 -10.07
CA HIS A 16 -17.56 2.91 -11.29
C HIS A 16 -17.85 4.42 -11.22
N GLY A 17 -16.93 5.18 -10.61
CA GLY A 17 -17.04 6.63 -10.46
C GLY A 17 -17.87 7.09 -9.24
N SER A 18 -18.45 6.18 -8.47
CA SER A 18 -19.27 6.51 -7.31
C SER A 18 -18.43 6.83 -6.08
N VAL A 19 -18.26 8.12 -5.78
CA VAL A 19 -17.59 8.60 -4.55
C VAL A 19 -18.28 8.05 -3.29
N ARG A 20 -19.61 8.04 -3.27
CA ARG A 20 -20.40 7.49 -2.15
C ARG A 20 -20.20 5.99 -1.98
N GLY A 21 -20.18 5.23 -3.09
CA GLY A 21 -19.95 3.80 -3.08
C GLY A 21 -18.55 3.46 -2.57
N PHE A 22 -17.54 4.19 -3.05
CA PHE A 22 -16.15 4.02 -2.61
C PHE A 22 -15.97 4.32 -1.13
N ALA A 23 -16.54 5.43 -0.63
CA ALA A 23 -16.46 5.80 0.78
C ALA A 23 -17.08 4.71 1.69
N ALA A 24 -18.23 4.18 1.29
CA ALA A 24 -18.90 3.10 2.01
C ALA A 24 -18.06 1.82 2.05
N GLN A 25 -17.45 1.41 0.93
CA GLN A 25 -16.56 0.25 0.87
C GLN A 25 -15.28 0.44 1.69
N ALA A 26 -14.72 1.65 1.70
CA ALA A 26 -13.56 1.99 2.49
C ALA A 26 -13.85 2.17 3.99
N GLY A 27 -15.13 2.16 4.41
CA GLY A 27 -15.52 2.37 5.80
C GLY A 27 -15.26 3.78 6.32
N ILE A 28 -15.33 4.79 5.45
CA ILE A 28 -15.14 6.21 5.79
C ILE A 28 -16.39 7.04 5.46
N PRO A 29 -16.66 8.15 6.17
CA PRO A 29 -17.77 9.02 5.83
C PRO A 29 -17.62 9.61 4.42
N HIS A 30 -18.72 9.66 3.66
CA HIS A 30 -18.73 10.29 2.32
C HIS A 30 -18.20 11.73 2.34
N ALA A 31 -18.58 12.51 3.37
CA ALA A 31 -18.10 13.88 3.55
C ALA A 31 -16.57 13.93 3.73
N THR A 32 -15.97 12.95 4.40
CA THR A 32 -14.52 12.85 4.57
C THR A 32 -13.85 12.62 3.22
N LEU A 33 -14.30 11.64 2.43
CA LEU A 33 -13.75 11.41 1.09
C LEU A 33 -13.91 12.62 0.17
N PHE A 34 -15.05 13.31 0.23
CA PHE A 34 -15.27 14.51 -0.56
C PHE A 34 -14.30 15.65 -0.19
N ARG A 35 -14.04 15.87 1.10
CA ARG A 35 -13.04 16.84 1.59
C ARG A 35 -11.64 16.50 1.09
N ILE A 36 -11.28 15.22 1.09
CA ILE A 36 -9.99 14.75 0.57
C ILE A 36 -9.83 15.09 -0.90
N LEU A 37 -10.85 14.82 -1.71
CA LEU A 37 -10.85 15.12 -3.15
C LEU A 37 -10.81 16.63 -3.47
N LYS A 38 -11.02 17.47 -2.44
CA LYS A 38 -10.87 18.94 -2.49
C LYS A 38 -9.53 19.43 -1.93
N GLY A 39 -8.62 18.52 -1.57
CA GLY A 39 -7.28 18.87 -1.08
C GLY A 39 -7.22 19.19 0.42
N VAL A 40 -8.25 18.82 1.19
CA VAL A 40 -8.22 18.98 2.65
C VAL A 40 -7.35 17.87 3.26
N PRO A 41 -6.45 18.21 4.21
CA PRO A 41 -5.63 17.21 4.92
C PRO A 41 -6.48 16.15 5.61
N LEU A 42 -5.96 14.92 5.61
CA LEU A 42 -6.57 13.76 6.28
C LEU A 42 -6.03 13.63 7.70
N ASP A 43 -6.88 13.13 8.59
CA ASP A 43 -6.39 12.54 9.83
C ASP A 43 -5.72 11.17 9.58
N HIS A 44 -4.96 10.72 10.56
CA HIS A 44 -4.22 9.47 10.47
C HIS A 44 -5.14 8.25 10.35
N GLU A 45 -6.27 8.24 11.05
CA GLU A 45 -7.22 7.12 11.03
C GLU A 45 -7.79 6.89 9.61
N THR A 46 -8.10 7.96 8.89
CA THR A 46 -8.60 7.89 7.51
C THR A 46 -7.54 7.34 6.57
N TYR A 47 -6.25 7.68 6.76
CA TYR A 47 -5.16 7.08 5.99
C TYR A 47 -5.09 5.57 6.19
N VAL A 48 -5.20 5.08 7.43
CA VAL A 48 -5.17 3.64 7.74
C VAL A 48 -6.33 2.90 7.08
N LYS A 49 -7.56 3.44 7.18
CA LYS A 49 -8.75 2.84 6.56
C LYS A 49 -8.61 2.75 5.04
N LEU A 50 -8.16 3.83 4.40
CA LEU A 50 -7.94 3.86 2.96
C LEU A 50 -6.82 2.91 2.52
N ALA A 51 -5.72 2.85 3.26
CA ALA A 51 -4.59 1.96 2.95
C ALA A 51 -5.01 0.48 2.99
N ARG A 52 -5.75 0.09 4.04
CA ARG A 52 -6.29 -1.26 4.19
C ARG A 52 -7.24 -1.61 3.05
N PHE A 53 -8.19 -0.72 2.72
CA PHE A 53 -9.14 -0.95 1.64
C PHE A 53 -8.47 -1.05 0.26
N LEU A 54 -7.49 -0.19 0.00
CA LEU A 54 -6.77 -0.14 -1.28
C LEU A 54 -5.67 -1.19 -1.41
N ASN A 55 -5.38 -1.90 -0.32
CA ASN A 55 -4.30 -2.87 -0.21
C ASN A 55 -2.94 -2.25 -0.57
N VAL A 56 -2.65 -1.08 0.01
CA VAL A 56 -1.38 -0.34 -0.15
C VAL A 56 -0.84 0.09 1.20
N SER A 57 0.42 0.53 1.26
CA SER A 57 1.00 1.03 2.50
C SER A 57 0.43 2.41 2.88
N VAL A 58 0.26 2.65 4.19
CA VAL A 58 -0.14 3.96 4.73
C VAL A 58 0.86 5.05 4.33
N CYS A 59 2.16 4.74 4.39
CA CYS A 59 3.21 5.67 4.00
C CYS A 59 3.08 6.11 2.54
N PHE A 60 2.74 5.20 1.62
CA PHE A 60 2.50 5.57 0.23
C PHE A 60 1.37 6.61 0.11
N LEU A 61 0.25 6.42 0.82
CA LEU A 61 -0.83 7.41 0.80
C LEU A 61 -0.43 8.75 1.43
N MET A 62 0.35 8.74 2.51
CA MET A 62 0.82 9.96 3.18
C MET A 62 1.81 10.74 2.29
N GLU A 63 2.73 10.05 1.62
CA GLU A 63 3.66 10.63 0.65
C GLU A 63 2.90 11.29 -0.50
N LEU A 64 1.87 10.63 -1.05
CA LEU A 64 0.99 11.22 -2.07
C LEU A 64 0.19 12.43 -1.56
N GLY A 65 -0.09 12.49 -0.26
CA GLY A 65 -0.76 13.59 0.42
C GLY A 65 0.13 14.80 0.71
N GLY A 66 1.42 14.75 0.33
CA GLY A 66 2.37 15.83 0.60
C GLY A 66 2.72 15.99 2.08
N LEU A 67 2.34 15.02 2.92
CA LEU A 67 2.89 14.93 4.27
C LEU A 67 4.32 14.40 4.11
N GLU A 68 5.28 15.31 4.01
CA GLU A 68 6.64 14.99 4.40
C GLU A 68 6.58 14.61 5.87
N THR A 69 6.44 13.31 6.12
CA THR A 69 6.61 12.79 7.45
C THR A 69 8.00 13.21 7.87
N GLY A 70 8.13 14.17 8.79
CA GLY A 70 9.38 14.49 9.50
C GLY A 70 9.89 13.32 10.34
N HIS A 71 9.42 12.11 10.03
CA HIS A 71 9.79 10.84 10.56
C HIS A 71 11.12 10.41 9.96
N SER A 72 11.98 9.88 10.83
CA SER A 72 13.23 9.28 10.40
C SER A 72 12.97 8.15 9.39
N ALA A 73 14.00 7.75 8.62
CA ALA A 73 13.89 6.57 7.75
C ALA A 73 13.42 5.33 8.52
N GLU A 74 13.81 5.21 9.78
CA GLU A 74 13.47 4.11 10.68
C GLU A 74 12.01 4.17 11.16
N GLU A 75 11.49 5.35 11.47
CA GLU A 75 10.07 5.53 11.80
C GLU A 75 9.17 5.27 10.59
N ARG A 76 9.59 5.70 9.40
CA ARG A 76 8.91 5.34 8.14
C ARG A 76 8.94 3.84 7.89
N GLN A 77 10.07 3.18 8.14
CA GLN A 77 10.19 1.71 8.06
C GLN A 77 9.22 1.04 9.04
N LYS A 78 9.16 1.52 10.29
CA LYS A 78 8.28 0.98 11.33
C LYS A 78 6.80 1.18 10.98
N MET A 79 6.42 2.35 10.45
CA MET A 79 5.06 2.58 9.95
C MET A 79 4.73 1.75 8.72
N ARG A 80 5.69 1.54 7.82
CA ARG A 80 5.54 0.60 6.69
C ARG A 80 5.28 -0.81 7.20
N MET A 81 5.98 -1.26 8.24
CA MET A 81 5.72 -2.58 8.84
C MET A 81 4.34 -2.63 9.51
N VAL A 82 4.03 -1.70 10.43
CA VAL A 82 2.76 -1.70 11.19
C VAL A 82 1.51 -1.61 10.30
N TYR A 83 1.63 -1.10 9.07
CA TYR A 83 0.48 -0.89 8.19
C TYR A 83 0.64 -1.50 6.80
N THR A 84 1.47 -2.54 6.63
CA THR A 84 1.45 -3.36 5.41
C THR A 84 0.29 -4.35 5.50
N PRO A 85 -0.71 -4.27 4.61
CA PRO A 85 -1.79 -5.24 4.58
C PRO A 85 -1.26 -6.68 4.48
N GLY A 86 -1.75 -7.55 5.36
CA GLY A 86 -1.30 -8.94 5.46
C GLY A 86 -0.08 -9.17 6.34
N LEU A 87 0.66 -8.12 6.75
CA LEU A 87 1.80 -8.30 7.67
C LEU A 87 1.33 -8.66 9.08
N ASP A 88 0.28 -8.02 9.59
CA ASP A 88 -0.31 -8.37 10.89
C ASP A 88 -0.73 -9.85 10.91
N GLN A 89 -1.39 -10.29 9.85
CA GLN A 89 -1.84 -11.67 9.70
C GLN A 89 -0.66 -12.65 9.56
N LEU A 90 0.42 -12.25 8.87
CA LEU A 90 1.65 -13.03 8.77
C LEU A 90 2.32 -13.16 10.13
N ILE A 91 2.42 -12.08 10.90
CA ILE A 91 2.99 -12.07 12.26
C ILE A 91 2.15 -12.97 13.17
N GLU A 92 0.83 -12.77 13.24
CA GLU A 92 -0.08 -13.60 14.03
C GLU A 92 0.03 -15.08 13.67
N THR A 93 0.02 -15.40 12.38
CA THR A 93 0.18 -16.78 11.90
C THR A 93 1.52 -17.35 12.33
N SER A 94 2.61 -16.60 12.12
CA SER A 94 3.98 -17.03 12.44
C SER A 94 4.22 -17.34 13.91
N MET A 95 3.50 -16.67 14.83
CA MET A 95 3.59 -16.96 16.27
C MET A 95 3.05 -18.34 16.64
N SER A 96 2.21 -18.93 15.79
CA SER A 96 1.61 -20.25 16.01
C SER A 96 2.32 -21.39 15.28
N LEU A 97 3.36 -21.09 14.49
CA LEU A 97 4.08 -22.07 13.67
C LEU A 97 5.18 -22.79 14.46
N SER A 98 5.46 -24.04 14.06
CA SER A 98 6.68 -24.74 14.50
C SER A 98 7.93 -24.07 13.92
N PRO A 99 9.11 -24.27 14.52
CA PRO A 99 10.37 -23.79 13.95
C PRO A 99 10.59 -24.23 12.50
N GLU A 100 10.29 -25.48 12.14
CA GLU A 100 10.46 -25.95 10.75
C GLU A 100 9.48 -25.26 9.79
N SER A 101 8.25 -25.02 10.24
CA SER A 101 7.23 -24.33 9.45
C SER A 101 7.59 -22.85 9.24
N LEU A 102 8.17 -22.22 10.26
CA LEU A 102 8.64 -20.85 10.19
C LEU A 102 9.83 -20.73 9.21
N GLU A 103 10.76 -21.69 9.25
CA GLU A 103 11.88 -21.75 8.31
C GLU A 103 11.39 -21.87 6.86
N ALA A 104 10.40 -22.74 6.61
CA ALA A 104 9.79 -22.86 5.29
C ALA A 104 9.12 -21.56 4.80
N VAL A 105 8.43 -20.83 5.69
CA VAL A 105 7.83 -19.52 5.38
C VAL A 105 8.92 -18.51 5.02
N VAL A 106 10.03 -18.47 5.76
CA VAL A 106 11.17 -17.59 5.48
C VAL A 106 11.81 -17.94 4.13
N SER A 107 12.07 -19.22 3.86
CA SER A 107 12.61 -19.67 2.58
C SER A 107 11.71 -19.31 1.41
N PHE A 108 10.39 -19.46 1.58
CA PHE A 108 9.43 -19.07 0.54
C PHE A 108 9.42 -17.55 0.29
N ALA A 109 9.45 -16.74 1.35
CA ALA A 109 9.55 -15.28 1.22
C ALA A 109 10.84 -14.86 0.49
N GLN A 110 11.97 -15.51 0.78
CA GLN A 110 13.24 -15.28 0.07
C GLN A 110 13.16 -15.66 -1.41
N PHE A 111 12.51 -16.78 -1.73
CA PHE A 111 12.27 -17.21 -3.10
C PHE A 111 11.43 -16.18 -3.88
N CYS A 112 10.33 -15.70 -3.29
CA CYS A 112 9.51 -14.64 -3.89
C CYS A 112 10.34 -13.38 -4.19
N ARG A 113 11.17 -12.95 -3.25
CA ARG A 113 12.06 -11.79 -3.43
C ARG A 113 13.03 -11.99 -4.61
N GLN A 114 13.69 -13.14 -4.69
CA GLN A 114 14.61 -13.44 -5.80
C GLN A 114 13.90 -13.43 -7.16
N ARG A 115 12.67 -13.94 -7.22
CA ARG A 115 11.87 -13.91 -8.44
C ARG A 115 11.51 -12.48 -8.87
N GLU A 116 11.09 -11.64 -7.94
CA GLU A 116 10.79 -10.23 -8.23
C GLU A 116 12.02 -9.48 -8.75
N GLU A 117 13.19 -9.72 -8.15
CA GLU A 117 14.47 -9.16 -8.60
C GLU A 117 14.80 -9.59 -10.04
N GLN A 118 14.65 -10.88 -10.37
CA GLN A 118 14.88 -11.40 -11.71
C GLN A 118 13.92 -10.81 -12.75
N GLU A 119 12.63 -10.70 -12.40
CA GLU A 119 11.63 -10.10 -13.28
C GLU A 119 11.90 -8.60 -13.51
N GLN A 120 12.39 -7.90 -12.48
CA GLN A 120 12.77 -6.49 -12.60
C GLN A 120 14.00 -6.31 -13.50
N ILE A 121 15.01 -7.20 -13.38
CA ILE A 121 16.18 -7.22 -14.26
C ILE A 121 15.77 -7.48 -15.71
N ALA A 122 14.92 -8.49 -15.96
CA ALA A 122 14.43 -8.83 -17.29
C ALA A 122 13.66 -7.65 -17.93
N ARG A 123 12.79 -6.98 -17.17
CA ARG A 123 12.06 -5.77 -17.62
C ARG A 123 12.99 -4.60 -17.96
N THR A 124 14.11 -4.47 -17.24
CA THR A 124 15.08 -3.39 -17.47
C THR A 124 15.93 -3.67 -18.71
N GLN A 125 16.30 -4.93 -18.96
CA GLN A 125 17.04 -5.35 -20.15
C GLN A 125 16.20 -5.25 -21.44
N LEU A 126 14.90 -5.56 -21.38
CA LEU A 126 13.96 -5.39 -22.50
C LEU A 126 13.73 -3.92 -22.88
N ARG A 127 13.92 -2.98 -21.94
CA ARG A 127 13.86 -1.53 -22.23
C ARG A 127 15.17 -0.97 -22.79
N ALA A 128 16.27 -1.70 -22.61
CA ALA A 128 17.62 -1.28 -22.98
C ALA A 128 18.09 -1.85 -24.33
N THR A 129 17.22 -2.53 -25.09
CA THR A 129 17.49 -2.98 -26.47
C THR A 129 16.87 -1.98 -27.45
N PRO A 130 17.63 -1.02 -28.02
CA PRO A 130 17.20 -0.32 -29.22
C PRO A 130 17.21 -1.32 -30.38
N GLY A 131 16.18 -1.27 -31.22
CA GLY A 131 16.05 -2.12 -32.39
C GLY A 131 17.32 -2.15 -33.24
N SER A 132 17.76 -3.37 -33.55
CA SER A 132 18.72 -3.67 -34.61
C SER A 132 18.08 -3.48 -35.98
#